data_AF-A0A3L9IBU0-F1
#
_entry.id   AF-A0A3L9IBU0-F1
#
_cell.length_a   1.000
_cell.length_b   1.000
_cell.length_c   1.000
_cell.angle_alpha   90.00
_cell.angle_beta   90.00
_cell.angle_gamma   90.00
#
_symmetry.space_group_name_H-M   'P 1'
#
loop_
_entity.id
_entity.type
_entity.pdbx_description
1 polymer ?
#
loop_
_entity_poly.entity_id
_entity_poly.type
_entity_poly.pdbx_seq_one_letter_code
_entity_poly.pdbx_strand_id
1 'polypeptide(L)'
;MRIEEDLKLGFKDVLIRPKRSTLKSRSDVELERQFTFKHSGQSWSGVPIIAANMDTVGTFSMASALASFDILTAVHKHYSVEEWQAFINNSSADVLKHVMVSTGTSDADFEKTKQILDLNPALNFVCID
;
A
#
# COMPACT_ATOMS: atom_id res chain seq x y z
N MET A 1 33.35 13.01 -4.34
CA MET A 1 32.64 12.05 -5.20
C MET A 1 32.91 10.67 -4.65
N ARG A 2 31.89 9.96 -4.15
CA ARG A 2 32.04 8.60 -3.63
C ARG A 2 31.82 7.65 -4.81
N ILE A 3 32.87 6.94 -5.23
CA ILE A 3 32.79 5.95 -6.30
C ILE A 3 32.31 4.65 -5.65
N GLU A 4 31.24 4.08 -6.19
CA GLU A 4 30.76 2.76 -5.77
C GLU A 4 31.23 1.72 -6.78
N GLU A 5 32.08 0.78 -6.33
CA GLU A 5 32.68 -0.25 -7.18
C GLU A 5 31.93 -1.59 -7.15
N ASP A 6 30.93 -1.72 -6.28
CA ASP A 6 30.21 -2.97 -6.09
C ASP A 6 29.35 -3.36 -7.30
N LEU A 7 29.26 -4.67 -7.54
CA LEU A 7 28.35 -5.25 -8.53
C LEU A 7 26.90 -4.88 -8.20
N LYS A 8 26.19 -4.30 -9.17
CA LYS A 8 24.77 -3.94 -9.06
C LYS A 8 23.93 -4.93 -9.86
N LEU A 9 22.99 -5.60 -9.18
CA LEU A 9 22.08 -6.57 -9.79
C LEU A 9 20.66 -5.99 -9.84
N GLY A 10 20.01 -6.12 -10.99
CA GLY A 10 18.57 -5.89 -11.16
C GLY A 10 17.79 -7.20 -11.35
N PHE A 11 16.47 -7.10 -11.51
CA PHE A 11 15.60 -8.29 -11.66
C PHE A 11 15.96 -9.15 -12.87
N LYS A 12 16.44 -8.54 -13.97
CA LYS A 12 16.84 -9.26 -15.20
C LYS A 12 18.13 -10.07 -15.04
N ASP A 13 18.92 -9.79 -14.00
CA ASP A 13 20.24 -10.39 -13.81
C ASP A 13 20.17 -11.67 -12.95
N VAL A 14 18.99 -12.01 -12.42
CA VAL A 14 18.81 -13.13 -11.48
C VAL A 14 17.60 -13.99 -11.82
N LEU A 15 17.66 -15.27 -11.41
CA LEU A 15 16.56 -16.22 -11.49
C LEU A 15 16.41 -16.95 -10.16
N ILE A 16 15.17 -17.31 -9.81
CA ILE A 16 14.90 -18.16 -8.64
C ILE A 16 15.21 -19.61 -9.02
N ARG A 17 16.15 -20.24 -8.30
CA ARG A 17 16.48 -21.65 -8.51
C ARG A 17 15.33 -22.55 -8.02
N PRO A 18 14.76 -23.42 -8.88
CA PRO A 18 13.74 -24.38 -8.44
C PRO A 18 14.25 -25.30 -7.33
N LYS A 19 13.37 -25.67 -6.40
CA LYS A 19 13.62 -26.64 -5.32
C LYS A 19 12.51 -27.68 -5.28
N ARG A 20 12.82 -28.88 -4.78
CA ARG A 20 11.82 -29.92 -4.56
C ARG A 20 10.75 -29.40 -3.59
N SER A 21 9.49 -29.54 -3.95
CA SER A 21 8.34 -29.08 -3.16
C SER A 21 7.35 -30.23 -2.93
N THR A 22 6.60 -30.15 -1.84
CA THR A 22 5.47 -31.03 -1.54
C THR A 22 4.15 -30.51 -2.09
N LEU A 23 4.11 -29.25 -2.56
CA LEU A 23 2.92 -28.64 -3.16
C LEU A 23 2.55 -29.37 -4.45
N LYS A 24 1.26 -29.68 -4.63
CA LYS A 24 0.74 -30.39 -5.80
C LYS A 24 0.05 -29.45 -6.78
N SER A 25 -0.53 -28.36 -6.28
CA SER A 25 -1.20 -27.34 -7.07
C SER A 25 -0.73 -25.93 -6.71
N ARG A 26 -0.88 -25.00 -7.65
CA ARG A 26 -0.68 -23.56 -7.41
C ARG A 26 -1.76 -22.97 -6.50
N SER A 27 -2.94 -23.58 -6.44
CA SER A 27 -4.02 -23.21 -5.52
C SER A 27 -3.68 -23.46 -4.06
N ASP A 28 -2.67 -24.28 -3.78
CA ASP A 28 -2.25 -24.63 -2.42
C ASP A 28 -1.26 -23.59 -1.83
N VAL A 29 -0.97 -22.53 -2.58
CA VAL A 29 -0.02 -21.48 -2.19
C VAL A 29 -0.77 -20.38 -1.42
N GLU A 30 -0.34 -20.14 -0.19
CA GLU A 30 -0.78 -19.00 0.61
C GLU A 30 0.02 -17.74 0.24
N LEU A 31 -0.70 -16.69 -0.16
CA LEU A 31 -0.09 -15.39 -0.54
C LEU A 31 -0.20 -14.37 0.60
N GLU A 32 -1.13 -14.57 1.53
CA GLU A 32 -1.32 -13.67 2.65
C GLU A 32 -0.09 -13.67 3.57
N ARG A 33 0.22 -12.48 4.10
CA ARG A 33 1.28 -12.27 5.06
C ARG A 33 0.76 -11.44 6.21
N GLN A 34 1.17 -11.84 7.41
CA GLN A 34 0.93 -11.08 8.61
C GLN A 34 2.19 -10.30 8.99
N PHE A 35 2.05 -9.00 9.23
CA PHE A 35 3.11 -8.13 9.73
C PHE A 35 2.68 -7.44 11.02
N THR A 36 3.63 -7.25 11.93
CA THR A 36 3.51 -6.33 13.06
C THR A 36 4.55 -5.23 12.88
N PHE A 37 4.10 -3.99 12.77
CA PHE A 37 4.96 -2.85 12.47
C PHE A 37 5.71 -2.36 13.71
N LYS A 38 7.03 -2.22 13.58
CA LYS A 38 7.95 -1.93 14.70
C LYS A 38 7.58 -0.69 15.50
N HIS A 39 7.17 0.40 14.84
CA HIS A 39 7.00 1.70 15.47
C HIS A 39 5.54 2.00 15.83
N SER A 40 4.59 1.64 14.98
CA SER A 40 3.17 1.84 15.27
C SER A 40 2.58 0.76 16.17
N GLY A 41 3.22 -0.42 16.27
CA GLY A 41 2.69 -1.59 16.98
C GLY A 41 1.47 -2.23 16.31
N GLN A 42 1.00 -1.67 15.20
CA GLN A 42 -0.16 -2.18 14.48
C GLN A 42 0.17 -3.50 13.78
N SER A 43 -0.86 -4.34 13.63
CA SER A 43 -0.75 -5.58 12.86
C SER A 43 -1.64 -5.53 11.63
N TRP A 44 -1.15 -6.05 10.53
CA TRP A 44 -1.85 -6.12 9.25
C TRP A 44 -1.70 -7.51 8.64
N SER A 45 -2.76 -7.97 7.97
CA SER A 45 -2.79 -9.21 7.20
C SER A 45 -3.37 -8.94 5.82
N GLY A 46 -2.75 -9.50 4.78
CA GLY A 46 -3.21 -9.40 3.41
C GLY A 46 -2.13 -9.80 2.42
N VAL A 47 -2.39 -9.60 1.13
CA VAL A 47 -1.43 -9.88 0.06
C VAL A 47 -0.49 -8.69 -0.08
N PRO A 48 0.85 -8.85 0.10
CA PRO A 48 1.81 -7.73 0.20
C PRO A 48 2.18 -7.15 -1.17
N ILE A 49 1.17 -6.72 -1.92
CA ILE A 49 1.25 -5.96 -3.16
C ILE A 49 0.62 -4.59 -2.88
N ILE A 50 1.20 -3.54 -3.44
CA ILE A 50 0.72 -2.16 -3.24
C ILE A 50 0.58 -1.50 -4.62
N ALA A 51 -0.61 -0.96 -4.92
CA ALA A 51 -0.77 -0.06 -6.06
C ALA A 51 -0.04 1.27 -5.79
N ALA A 52 0.78 1.72 -6.75
CA ALA A 52 1.59 2.92 -6.59
C ALA A 52 0.73 4.19 -6.46
N ASN A 53 1.22 5.16 -5.69
CA ASN A 53 0.64 6.47 -5.40
C ASN A 53 0.64 7.46 -6.59
N MET A 54 0.59 6.94 -7.82
CA MET A 54 0.48 7.73 -9.04
C MET A 54 -0.98 8.09 -9.30
N ASP A 55 -1.23 9.29 -9.82
CA ASP A 55 -2.57 9.81 -10.17
C ASP A 55 -3.39 8.90 -11.10
N THR A 56 -2.71 8.14 -11.95
CA THR A 56 -3.29 7.21 -12.92
C THR A 56 -3.37 5.76 -12.44
N VAL A 57 -2.88 5.46 -11.22
CA VAL A 57 -2.83 4.10 -10.67
C VAL A 57 -3.53 4.04 -9.31
N GLY A 58 -3.06 4.82 -8.34
CA GLY A 58 -3.54 4.85 -6.96
C GLY A 58 -4.83 5.67 -6.80
N THR A 59 -5.88 5.26 -7.50
CA THR A 59 -7.20 5.91 -7.46
C THR A 59 -8.13 5.22 -6.45
N PHE A 60 -9.22 5.88 -6.07
CA PHE A 60 -10.24 5.26 -5.21
C PHE A 60 -10.91 4.03 -5.84
N SER A 61 -11.11 4.04 -7.17
CA SER A 61 -11.65 2.87 -7.86
C SER A 61 -10.68 1.68 -7.83
N MET A 62 -9.37 1.95 -7.94
CA MET A 62 -8.34 0.93 -7.79
C MET A 62 -8.33 0.37 -6.35
N ALA A 63 -8.44 1.23 -5.35
CA ALA A 63 -8.53 0.82 -3.95
C ALA A 63 -9.71 -0.13 -3.70
N SER A 64 -10.91 0.21 -4.18
CA SER A 64 -12.09 -0.65 -4.04
C SER A 64 -11.94 -2.00 -4.75
N ALA A 65 -11.32 -2.03 -5.93
CA ALA A 65 -11.12 -3.26 -6.68
C ALA A 65 -10.09 -4.18 -6.00
N LEU A 66 -8.94 -3.63 -5.60
CA LEU A 66 -7.84 -4.39 -5.00
C LEU A 66 -8.13 -4.86 -3.57
N ALA A 67 -8.95 -4.13 -2.82
CA ALA A 67 -9.38 -4.55 -1.49
C ALA A 67 -10.13 -5.90 -1.50
N SER A 68 -10.79 -6.27 -2.61
CA SER A 68 -11.45 -7.59 -2.74
C SER A 68 -10.47 -8.77 -2.83
N PHE A 69 -9.18 -8.48 -3.02
CA PHE A 69 -8.08 -9.44 -3.03
C PHE A 69 -7.11 -9.23 -1.85
N ASP A 70 -7.52 -8.45 -0.84
CA ASP A 70 -6.69 -8.06 0.31
C ASP A 70 -5.36 -7.38 -0.08
N ILE A 71 -5.38 -6.63 -1.19
CA ILE A 71 -4.24 -5.88 -1.74
C ILE A 71 -4.35 -4.40 -1.35
N LEU A 72 -3.21 -3.82 -0.96
CA LEU A 72 -3.11 -2.41 -0.57
C LEU A 72 -3.10 -1.46 -1.77
N THR A 73 -3.63 -0.26 -1.57
CA THR A 73 -3.49 0.86 -2.51
C THR A 73 -2.93 2.08 -1.79
N ALA A 74 -1.77 2.58 -2.24
CA ALA A 74 -1.33 3.92 -1.86
C ALA A 74 -2.06 4.91 -2.75
N VAL A 75 -2.98 5.68 -2.18
CA VAL A 75 -3.81 6.61 -2.96
C VAL A 75 -3.00 7.87 -3.25
N HIS A 76 -3.07 8.37 -4.48
CA HIS A 76 -2.34 9.57 -4.88
C HIS A 76 -2.75 10.81 -4.06
N LYS A 77 -1.83 11.76 -3.88
CA LYS A 77 -2.05 12.92 -2.99
C LYS A 77 -2.95 14.03 -3.55
N HIS A 78 -3.41 13.92 -4.79
CA HIS A 78 -4.15 14.98 -5.47
C HIS A 78 -5.65 15.10 -5.11
N TYR A 79 -6.29 14.07 -4.56
CA TYR A 79 -7.70 14.15 -4.13
C TYR A 79 -7.91 15.15 -3.00
N SER A 80 -8.97 15.94 -3.05
CA SER A 80 -9.34 16.87 -1.99
C SER A 80 -9.82 16.14 -0.73
N VAL A 81 -9.92 16.86 0.39
CA VAL A 81 -10.43 16.29 1.65
C VAL A 81 -11.89 15.89 1.51
N GLU A 82 -12.67 16.65 0.73
CA GLU A 82 -14.07 16.36 0.45
C GLU A 82 -14.23 15.08 -0.38
N GLU A 83 -13.35 14.86 -1.36
CA GLU A 83 -13.33 13.62 -2.15
C GLU A 83 -12.98 12.41 -1.28
N TRP A 84 -12.02 12.56 -0.35
CA TRP A 84 -11.73 11.55 0.67
C TRP A 84 -12.93 11.26 1.57
N GLN A 85 -13.60 12.30 2.07
CA GLN A 85 -14.80 12.15 2.89
C GLN A 85 -15.90 11.38 2.14
N ALA A 86 -16.13 11.71 0.87
CA ALA A 86 -17.09 11.03 0.03
C ALA A 86 -16.70 9.56 -0.21
N PHE A 87 -15.42 9.28 -0.45
CA PHE A 87 -14.92 7.91 -0.59
C PHE A 87 -15.11 7.10 0.70
N ILE A 88 -14.76 7.66 1.86
CA ILE A 88 -14.91 7.01 3.16
C ILE A 88 -16.37 6.67 3.44
N ASN A 89 -17.28 7.61 3.19
CA ASN A 89 -18.72 7.40 3.44
C ASN A 89 -19.34 6.33 2.54
N ASN A 90 -18.74 6.07 1.38
CA ASN A 90 -19.20 5.07 0.41
C ASN A 90 -18.41 3.76 0.46
N SER A 91 -17.43 3.65 1.36
CA SER A 91 -16.53 2.49 1.46
C SER A 91 -16.80 1.68 2.73
N SER A 92 -16.62 0.37 2.65
CA SER A 92 -16.65 -0.50 3.82
C SER A 92 -15.35 -0.37 4.63
N ALA A 93 -15.39 -0.73 5.91
CA ALA A 93 -14.19 -0.81 6.75
C ALA A 93 -13.12 -1.76 6.15
N ASP A 94 -13.54 -2.79 5.42
CA ASP A 94 -12.65 -3.72 4.72
C ASP A 94 -11.91 -3.11 3.53
N VAL A 95 -12.48 -2.08 2.89
CA VAL A 95 -11.74 -1.31 1.88
C VAL A 95 -10.77 -0.36 2.58
N LEU A 96 -11.23 0.34 3.60
CA LEU A 96 -10.43 1.36 4.29
C LEU A 96 -9.17 0.79 4.96
N LYS A 97 -9.20 -0.45 5.47
CA LYS A 97 -8.02 -1.13 6.04
C LYS A 97 -6.90 -1.39 5.01
N HIS A 98 -7.21 -1.31 3.72
CA HIS A 98 -6.29 -1.54 2.61
C HIS A 98 -5.89 -0.25 1.86
N VAL A 99 -6.13 0.90 2.46
CA VAL A 99 -5.83 2.20 1.86
C VAL A 99 -4.70 2.89 2.62
N MET A 100 -3.75 3.48 1.88
CA MET A 100 -2.71 4.35 2.42
C MET A 100 -2.90 5.78 1.92
N VAL A 101 -2.80 6.76 2.82
CA VAL A 101 -2.86 8.18 2.48
C VAL A 101 -1.45 8.65 2.10
N SER A 102 -1.26 9.18 0.90
CA SER A 102 0.06 9.64 0.43
C SER A 102 0.30 11.11 0.74
N THR A 103 1.53 11.47 1.11
CA THR A 103 1.94 12.84 1.45
C THR A 103 3.37 13.13 1.00
N GLY A 104 3.62 14.37 0.58
CA GLY A 104 4.99 14.88 0.42
C GLY A 104 5.52 15.49 1.72
N THR A 105 6.57 16.29 1.59
CA THR A 105 7.29 16.93 2.71
C THR A 105 6.88 18.37 3.01
N SER A 106 5.93 18.93 2.24
CA SER A 106 5.49 20.31 2.44
C SER A 106 4.51 20.44 3.61
N ASP A 107 4.47 21.62 4.24
CA ASP A 107 3.50 21.92 5.31
C ASP A 107 2.05 21.78 4.81
N ALA A 108 1.79 22.13 3.54
CA ALA A 108 0.48 21.99 2.93
C ALA A 108 0.05 20.52 2.79
N ASP A 109 0.96 19.65 2.32
CA ASP A 109 0.70 18.21 2.23
C ASP A 109 0.49 17.60 3.63
N PHE A 110 1.27 18.05 4.61
CA PHE A 110 1.15 17.59 6.00
C PHE A 110 -0.20 17.95 6.62
N GLU A 111 -0.65 19.20 6.48
CA GLU A 111 -1.96 19.61 7.03
C GLU A 111 -3.12 18.94 6.32
N LYS A 112 -3.04 18.76 5.00
CA LYS A 112 -4.04 17.99 4.25
C LYS A 112 -4.11 16.55 4.73
N THR A 113 -2.97 15.92 4.98
CA THR A 113 -2.90 14.53 5.46
C THR A 113 -3.52 14.37 6.84
N LYS A 114 -3.26 15.29 7.78
CA LYS A 114 -3.93 15.28 9.08
C LYS A 114 -5.45 15.36 8.93
N GLN A 115 -5.94 16.31 8.12
CA GLN A 115 -7.37 16.47 7.89
C GLN A 115 -8.00 15.18 7.36
N ILE A 116 -7.33 14.46 6.45
CA ILE A 116 -7.81 13.18 5.92
C ILE A 116 -7.81 12.08 6.99
N LEU A 117 -6.72 11.95 7.77
CA LEU A 117 -6.60 10.92 8.81
C LEU A 117 -7.61 11.13 9.94
N ASP A 118 -7.95 12.38 10.25
CA ASP A 118 -8.96 12.73 11.25
C ASP A 118 -10.40 12.36 10.82
N LEU A 119 -10.64 12.12 9.52
CA LEU A 119 -11.97 11.73 9.02
C LEU A 119 -12.39 10.33 9.47
N ASN A 120 -11.43 9.40 9.58
CA ASN A 120 -11.73 8.02 9.96
C ASN A 120 -10.52 7.30 10.57
N PRO A 121 -10.63 6.78 11.80
CA PRO A 121 -9.53 6.06 12.47
C PRO A 121 -9.15 4.72 11.80
N ALA A 122 -9.92 4.23 10.83
CA ALA A 122 -9.56 3.05 10.04
C ALA A 122 -8.39 3.31 9.06
N LEU A 123 -8.11 4.57 8.74
CA LEU A 123 -6.99 4.98 7.88
C LEU A 123 -5.67 4.87 8.66
N ASN A 124 -5.08 3.69 8.63
CA ASN A 124 -3.94 3.33 9.48
C ASN A 124 -2.57 3.49 8.82
N PHE A 125 -2.54 3.80 7.51
CA PHE A 125 -1.31 3.83 6.73
C PHE A 125 -1.07 5.19 6.11
N VAL A 126 0.19 5.63 6.19
CA VAL A 126 0.70 6.83 5.52
C VAL A 126 1.84 6.43 4.60
N CYS A 127 1.77 6.87 3.35
CA CYS A 127 2.83 6.74 2.36
C CYS A 127 3.53 8.11 2.22
N ILE A 128 4.79 8.22 2.62
CA ILE A 128 5.55 9.48 2.54
C ILE A 128 6.40 9.42 1.26
N ASP A 129 6.03 10.23 0.27
CA ASP A 129 6.65 10.33 -1.06
C ASP A 129 6.56 11.77 -1.62
#